data_AF-A0A0W8I1R6-F1
#
_entry.id   AF-A0A0W8I1R6-F1
#
_cell.length_a   1.000
_cell.length_b   1.000
_cell.length_c   1.000
_cell.angle_alpha   90.00
_cell.angle_beta   90.00
_cell.angle_gamma   90.00
#
_symmetry.space_group_name_H-M   'P 1'
#
loop_
_entity.id
_entity.type
_entity.pdbx_description
1 polymer ?
#
loop_
_entity_poly.entity_id
_entity_poly.type
_entity_poly.pdbx_seq_one_letter_code
_entity_poly.pdbx_strand_id
1 'polypeptide(L)'
;MHPGIVTQCDNLTLMRMTSRADLEQLAGIFGHVPEDMLRRAAQFRLGEALVAGTFVPRPSLVQMRDRVTEQGGSDVSVPLREDPAAGSPSQSHHPRTDEGTVS
;
A
#
# COMPACT_ATOMS: atom_id res chain seq x y z
N MET A 1 1.30 -8.10 -15.02
CA MET A 1 1.57 -6.86 -15.79
C MET A 1 1.95 -7.25 -17.21
N HIS A 2 1.33 -6.70 -18.25
CA HIS A 2 1.69 -6.99 -19.65
C HIS A 2 2.93 -6.16 -20.04
N PRO A 3 4.00 -6.76 -20.60
CA PRO A 3 5.25 -6.05 -20.93
C PRO A 3 5.06 -4.81 -21.80
N GLY A 4 4.09 -4.85 -22.73
CA GLY A 4 3.88 -3.79 -23.72
C GLY A 4 3.42 -2.43 -23.16
N ILE A 5 2.96 -2.34 -21.91
CA ILE A 5 2.52 -1.07 -21.30
C ILE A 5 3.72 -0.27 -20.75
N VAL A 6 4.79 -0.93 -20.32
CA VAL A 6 6.00 -0.24 -19.82
C VAL A 6 6.89 0.19 -20.99
N THR A 7 6.84 -0.53 -22.12
CA THR A 7 7.67 -0.27 -23.33
C THR A 7 7.32 1.04 -24.06
N GLN A 8 6.17 1.67 -23.79
CA GLN A 8 5.79 2.96 -24.40
C GLN A 8 6.10 4.17 -23.52
N CYS A 9 6.43 3.96 -22.25
CA CYS A 9 6.78 5.04 -21.33
C CYS A 9 8.31 5.13 -21.26
N ASP A 10 8.89 6.13 -21.91
CA ASP A 10 10.32 6.43 -21.75
C ASP A 10 10.63 7.04 -20.36
N ASN A 11 9.60 7.41 -19.61
CA ASN A 11 9.71 8.08 -18.33
C ASN A 11 9.66 7.11 -17.14
N LEU A 12 10.62 7.26 -16.23
CA LEU A 12 10.70 6.53 -14.99
C LEU A 12 10.68 7.52 -13.82
N THR A 13 9.80 7.29 -12.86
CA THR A 13 9.90 7.85 -11.50
C THR A 13 9.84 6.69 -10.52
N LEU A 14 10.99 6.33 -9.96
CA LEU A 14 11.14 5.21 -9.04
C LEU A 14 11.39 5.73 -7.62
N MET A 15 10.45 5.51 -6.71
CA MET A 15 10.65 5.71 -5.27
C MET A 15 11.25 4.45 -4.64
N ARG A 16 11.28 4.37 -3.30
CA ARG A 16 11.85 3.23 -2.59
C ARG A 16 11.28 1.90 -3.09
N MET A 17 12.16 1.03 -3.58
CA MET A 17 11.84 -0.31 -4.06
C MET A 17 12.87 -1.29 -3.52
N THR A 18 12.45 -2.23 -2.68
CA THR A 18 13.34 -3.19 -2.00
C THR A 18 13.37 -4.57 -2.67
N SER A 19 12.48 -4.83 -3.62
CA SER A 19 12.41 -6.09 -4.36
C SER A 19 13.53 -6.15 -5.40
N ARG A 20 14.47 -7.09 -5.21
CA ARG A 20 15.58 -7.28 -6.14
C ARG A 20 15.09 -7.70 -7.53
N ALA A 21 14.10 -8.59 -7.60
CA ALA A 21 13.54 -9.06 -8.87
C ALA A 21 12.90 -7.91 -9.65
N ASP A 22 12.20 -6.99 -8.97
CA ASP A 22 11.59 -5.83 -9.63
C ASP A 22 12.65 -4.85 -10.14
N LEU A 23 13.74 -4.64 -9.40
CA LEU A 23 14.85 -3.80 -9.84
C LEU A 23 15.57 -4.37 -11.07
N GLU A 24 15.76 -5.69 -11.12
CA GLU A 24 16.36 -6.38 -12.28
C GLU A 24 15.44 -6.29 -13.51
N GLN A 25 14.13 -6.46 -13.32
CA GLN A 25 13.15 -6.29 -14.39
C GLN A 25 13.14 -4.84 -14.91
N LEU A 26 13.19 -3.85 -14.01
CA LEU A 26 13.24 -2.43 -14.38
C LEU A 26 14.53 -2.08 -15.14
N ALA A 27 15.67 -2.66 -14.78
CA ALA A 27 16.93 -2.46 -15.52
C ALA A 27 16.82 -2.97 -16.96
N GLY A 28 16.15 -4.11 -17.17
CA GLY A 28 15.90 -4.65 -18.51
C GLY A 28 14.97 -3.80 -19.35
N ILE A 29 13.98 -3.13 -18.73
CA ILE A 29 13.02 -2.28 -19.45
C ILE A 29 13.58 -0.87 -19.70
N PHE A 30 14.24 -0.27 -18.70
CA PHE A 30 14.78 1.08 -18.74
C PHE A 30 16.30 1.07 -18.95
N GLY A 31 16.77 0.44 -20.04
CA GLY A 31 18.20 0.25 -20.31
C GLY A 31 19.04 1.54 -20.45
N HIS A 32 18.41 2.71 -20.47
CA HIS A 32 19.09 4.01 -20.43
C HIS A 32 19.40 4.51 -19.01
N VAL A 33 18.93 3.82 -17.98
CA VAL A 33 19.13 4.17 -16.56
C VAL A 33 20.29 3.33 -15.99
N PRO A 34 21.32 3.93 -15.38
CA PRO A 34 22.41 3.16 -14.79
C PRO A 34 21.93 2.22 -13.69
N GLU A 35 22.33 0.95 -13.73
CA GLU A 35 21.94 -0.06 -12.75
C GLU A 35 22.32 0.33 -11.31
N ASP A 36 23.46 0.98 -11.13
CA ASP A 36 23.92 1.50 -9.84
C ASP A 36 22.91 2.47 -9.22
N MET A 37 22.20 3.25 -10.04
CA MET A 37 21.16 4.16 -9.58
C MET A 37 19.87 3.41 -9.22
N LEU A 38 19.51 2.37 -9.97
CA LEU A 38 18.39 1.48 -9.64
C LEU A 38 18.63 0.75 -8.32
N ARG A 39 19.84 0.22 -8.09
CA ARG A 39 20.19 -0.44 -6.82
C ARG A 39 20.11 0.48 -5.61
N ARG A 40 20.38 1.79 -5.78
CA ARG A 40 20.22 2.78 -4.71
C ARG A 40 18.77 2.96 -4.27
N ALA A 41 17.79 2.63 -5.12
CA ALA A 41 16.37 2.76 -4.77
C ALA A 41 15.95 1.93 -3.55
N ALA A 42 16.66 0.84 -3.22
CA ALA A 42 16.40 0.07 -2.00
C ALA A 42 16.66 0.88 -0.71
N GLN A 43 17.51 1.91 -0.78
CA GLN A 43 17.96 2.72 0.34
C GLN A 43 17.30 4.10 0.40
N PHE A 44 16.40 4.42 -0.53
CA PHE A 44 15.71 5.71 -0.55
C PHE A 44 14.89 5.93 0.72
N ARG A 45 14.99 7.14 1.26
CA ARG A 45 14.12 7.67 2.32
C ARG A 45 12.81 8.19 1.74
N LEU A 46 11.89 8.55 2.63
CA LEU A 46 10.62 9.15 2.22
C LEU A 46 10.87 10.42 1.40
N GLY A 47 10.24 10.47 0.23
CA GLY A 47 10.39 11.58 -0.73
C GLY A 47 11.58 11.45 -1.67
N GLU A 48 12.51 10.53 -1.46
CA GLU A 48 13.60 10.31 -2.42
C GLU A 48 13.12 9.47 -3.60
N ALA A 49 13.54 9.86 -4.80
CA ALA A 49 13.20 9.15 -6.03
C ALA A 49 14.32 9.23 -7.07
N LEU A 50 14.32 8.27 -7.98
CA LEU A 50 15.08 8.27 -9.22
C LEU A 50 14.15 8.67 -10.36
N VAL A 51 14.52 9.72 -11.10
CA VAL A 51 13.77 10.19 -12.27
C VAL A 51 14.63 10.03 -13.53
N ALA A 52 14.06 9.49 -14.60
CA ALA A 52 14.68 9.34 -15.91
C ALA A 52 13.67 9.46 -17.04
N GLY A 53 14.16 9.49 -18.28
CA GLY A 53 13.35 9.72 -19.48
C GLY A 53 13.26 11.18 -19.87
N THR A 54 12.26 11.53 -20.67
CA THR A 54 12.00 12.89 -21.15
C THR A 54 11.67 13.90 -20.05
N PHE A 55 11.43 13.45 -18.81
CA PHE A 55 11.31 14.32 -17.63
C PHE A 55 12.58 15.12 -17.32
N VAL A 56 13.77 14.55 -17.58
CA VAL A 56 15.05 15.11 -17.16
C VAL A 56 16.13 14.83 -18.21
N PRO A 57 17.08 15.75 -18.46
CA PRO A 57 18.10 15.54 -19.49
C PRO A 57 19.04 14.36 -19.19
N ARG A 58 19.14 13.95 -17.92
CA ARG A 58 19.93 12.80 -17.45
C ARG A 58 19.23 12.16 -16.24
N PRO A 59 19.33 10.83 -16.07
CA PRO A 59 18.86 10.15 -14.86
C PRO A 59 19.37 10.86 -13.60
N SER A 60 18.46 11.16 -12.67
CA SER A 60 18.73 12.02 -11.53
C SER A 60 18.07 11.49 -10.26
N LEU A 61 18.78 11.58 -9.14
CA LEU A 61 18.21 11.36 -7.81
C LEU A 61 17.62 12.68 -7.33
N VAL A 62 16.36 12.68 -6.91
CA VAL A 62 15.61 13.88 -6.53
C VAL A 62 14.97 13.71 -5.15
N GLN A 63 14.72 14.85 -4.49
CA GLN A 63 13.86 14.92 -3.32
C GLN A 63 12.52 15.53 -3.75
N MET A 64 11.44 14.77 -3.59
CA MET A 64 10.09 15.25 -3.79
C MET A 64 9.76 16.33 -2.77
N ARG A 65 9.14 17.41 -3.25
CA ARG A 65 8.65 18.51 -2.40
C ARG A 65 7.31 18.14 -1.79
N ASP A 66 6.78 19.04 -0.99
CA ASP A 66 5.48 18.85 -0.35
C ASP A 66 4.38 18.58 -1.38
N ARG A 67 3.44 17.72 -0.98
CA ARG A 67 2.27 17.39 -1.78
C ARG A 67 1.43 18.64 -1.99
N VAL A 68 1.11 18.92 -3.25
CA VAL A 68 0.21 20.03 -3.64
C VAL A 68 -1.22 19.54 -3.87
N THR A 69 -1.41 18.26 -4.23
CA THR A 69 -2.73 17.71 -4.54
C THR A 69 -3.48 17.26 -3.28
N GLU A 70 -4.79 17.52 -3.23
CA GLU A 70 -5.66 17.09 -2.12
C GLU A 70 -5.80 15.56 -2.03
N GLN A 71 -5.62 14.85 -3.15
CA GLN A 71 -5.90 13.42 -3.28
C GLN A 71 -4.72 12.55 -2.82
N GLY A 72 -4.74 12.08 -1.58
CA GLY A 72 -3.80 11.09 -1.03
C GLY A 72 -4.44 9.73 -0.78
N GLY A 73 -3.65 8.66 -0.83
CA GLY A 73 -4.07 7.38 -0.27
C GLY A 73 -4.01 7.47 1.25
N SER A 74 -5.16 7.57 1.90
CA SER A 74 -5.28 7.38 3.34
C SER A 74 -5.70 5.95 3.63
N ASP A 75 -5.36 5.44 4.81
CA ASP A 75 -5.96 4.20 5.27
C ASP A 75 -7.48 4.37 5.34
N VAL A 76 -8.22 3.41 4.81
CA VAL A 76 -9.68 3.42 4.80
C VAL A 76 -10.14 2.44 5.85
N SER A 77 -10.86 2.92 6.86
CA SER A 77 -11.43 2.06 7.89
C SER A 77 -12.38 1.04 7.24
N VAL A 78 -11.96 -0.22 7.19
CA VAL A 78 -12.81 -1.33 6.73
C VAL A 78 -13.57 -1.85 7.95
N PRO A 79 -14.90 -1.67 8.04
CA PRO A 79 -15.66 -2.24 9.15
C PRO A 79 -15.54 -3.77 9.10
N LEU A 80 -15.15 -4.35 10.24
CA LEU A 80 -15.18 -5.79 10.43
C LEU A 80 -16.64 -6.24 10.35
N ARG A 81 -16.91 -7.33 9.64
CA ARG A 81 -18.23 -7.93 9.57
C ARG A 81 -18.61 -8.36 10.99
N GLU A 82 -19.71 -7.84 11.53
CA GLU A 82 -20.25 -8.37 12.79
C GLU A 82 -20.62 -9.83 12.56
N ASP A 83 -20.06 -10.71 13.38
CA ASP A 83 -20.45 -12.10 13.41
C ASP A 83 -21.86 -12.18 14.03
N PRO A 84 -22.90 -12.61 13.29
CA PRO A 84 -24.26 -12.71 13.83
C PRO A 84 -24.39 -13.69 15.00
N ALA A 85 -23.35 -14.48 15.31
CA ALA A 85 -23.32 -15.36 16.47
C ALA A 85 -23.02 -14.67 17.82
N ALA A 86 -22.57 -13.41 17.83
CA ALA A 86 -22.20 -12.71 19.07
C ALA A 86 -23.37 -12.00 19.79
N GLY A 87 -24.60 -12.17 19.31
CA GLY A 87 -25.80 -11.53 19.85
C GLY A 87 -26.84 -12.54 20.34
N SER A 88 -26.62 -13.18 21.48
CA SER A 88 -27.72 -13.77 22.26
C SER A 88 -27.57 -13.37 23.72
N PRO A 89 -28.44 -12.49 24.25
CA PRO A 89 -28.44 -12.17 25.66
C PRO A 89 -28.81 -13.41 26.47
N SER A 90 -27.98 -13.73 27.46
CA SER A 90 -28.22 -14.75 28.48
C SER A 90 -29.58 -14.48 29.15
N GLN A 91 -30.55 -15.36 28.94
CA GLN A 91 -31.83 -15.30 29.65
C GLN A 91 -31.57 -15.57 31.14
N SER A 92 -31.79 -14.54 31.95
CA SER A 92 -31.75 -14.62 33.41
C SER A 92 -32.81 -15.60 33.89
N HIS A 93 -32.34 -16.67 34.53
CA HIS A 93 -33.13 -17.68 35.22
C HIS A 93 -34.04 -17.03 36.26
N HIS A 94 -35.36 -17.06 36.03
CA HIS A 94 -36.36 -16.69 37.02
C HIS A 94 -36.61 -17.92 37.92
N PRO A 95 -36.37 -17.87 39.24
CA PRO A 95 -36.64 -19.01 40.10
C PRO A 95 -38.17 -19.20 40.20
N ARG A 96 -38.62 -20.42 39.94
CA ARG A 96 -39.99 -20.85 40.26
C ARG A 96 -40.09 -20.95 41.79
N THR A 97 -40.85 -20.07 42.41
CA THR A 97 -41.39 -20.36 43.74
C THR A 97 -42.63 -21.23 43.59
N ASP A 98 -42.48 -22.42 44.15
CA ASP A 98 -43.45 -23.49 44.26
C ASP A 98 -44.62 -23.12 45.19
N GLU A 99 -45.69 -23.90 45.07
CA GLU A 99 -47.01 -23.84 45.68
C GLU A 99 -47.08 -23.62 47.20
N GLY A 100 -48.25 -23.18 47.69
CA GLY A 100 -48.74 -23.63 49.00
C GLY A 100 -49.72 -22.74 49.77
N THR A 101 -51.02 -23.01 49.59
CA THR A 101 -52.01 -23.32 50.65
C THR A 101 -52.36 -22.30 51.76
N VAL A 102 -53.62 -21.82 51.67
CA VAL A 102 -54.69 -21.70 52.71
C VAL A 102 -54.32 -21.11 54.08
N SER A 103 -54.95 -19.98 54.45
CA SER A 103 -56.17 -19.97 55.28
C SER A 103 -56.75 -18.56 55.47
#